data_AF-A0A6A5H441-F1
#
_entry.id   AF-A0A6A5H441-F1
#
_cell.length_a   1.000
_cell.length_b   1.000
_cell.length_c   1.000
_cell.angle_alpha   90.00
_cell.angle_beta   90.00
_cell.angle_gamma   90.00
#
_symmetry.space_group_name_H-M   'P 1'
#
loop_
_entity.id
_entity.type
_entity.pdbx_description
1 polymer ?
#
loop_
_entity_poly.entity_id
_entity_poly.type
_entity_poly.pdbx_seq_one_letter_code
_entity_poly.pdbx_strand_id
1 'polypeptide(L)'
;MTDNINDFDAQATAEDGVNLGFTKELIDEIRDKKESNPGMFVSAWQDDNEGLEEKDLENPIETWLTAAEDGNLELIKTILKEYPTRLDCHDADGYTALHRASYNNNLEIVEHLLACGANKESRTNEGWTPLLSACNWANFDIVGRLLSNGADVNAVSNGNLSALHLAVNSSEDPDNVYTTVKYLLQAPGIDPGVVAGNGDTPLMMARRTSERLYTSIRDFIERP
;
A
#
# COMPACT_ATOMS: atom_id res chain seq x y z
N MET A 1 -46.22 -49.42 3.57
CA MET A 1 -46.57 -48.30 4.47
C MET A 1 -45.53 -48.33 5.56
N THR A 2 -44.37 -47.73 5.36
CA THR A 2 -44.20 -46.27 5.33
C THR A 2 -43.29 -45.78 4.20
N ASP A 3 -43.81 -44.82 3.45
CA ASP A 3 -43.14 -43.82 2.60
C ASP A 3 -42.17 -42.96 3.45
N ASN A 4 -41.26 -42.11 2.98
CA ASN A 4 -40.69 -41.75 1.68
C ASN A 4 -39.41 -40.95 2.03
N ILE A 5 -38.36 -41.14 1.23
CA ILE A 5 -37.46 -40.14 0.60
C ILE A 5 -37.03 -38.91 1.43
N ASN A 6 -35.70 -38.81 1.59
CA ASN A 6 -34.95 -37.60 1.92
C ASN A 6 -35.45 -36.38 1.15
N ASP A 7 -36.20 -35.53 1.84
CA ASP A 7 -36.52 -34.17 1.39
C ASP A 7 -35.52 -33.22 2.05
N PHE A 8 -34.39 -33.01 1.38
CA PHE A 8 -33.43 -31.95 1.66
C PHE A 8 -33.10 -31.24 0.33
N ASP A 9 -34.14 -30.94 -0.45
CA ASP A 9 -34.11 -29.81 -1.38
C ASP A 9 -34.47 -28.54 -0.58
N ALA A 10 -33.45 -27.99 0.09
CA ALA A 10 -33.49 -26.65 0.65
C ALA A 10 -32.31 -25.85 0.10
N GLN A 11 -32.51 -25.36 -1.12
CA GLN A 11 -32.09 -24.04 -1.61
C GLN A 11 -30.65 -23.62 -1.29
N ALA A 12 -29.71 -24.05 -2.13
CA ALA A 12 -28.52 -23.25 -2.42
C ALA A 12 -28.90 -22.14 -3.43
N THR A 13 -29.55 -21.09 -2.93
CA THR A 13 -29.66 -19.81 -3.64
C THR A 13 -28.97 -18.77 -2.78
N ALA A 14 -27.67 -18.57 -3.02
CA ALA A 14 -27.05 -17.31 -2.66
C ALA A 14 -27.68 -16.25 -3.57
N GLU A 15 -28.49 -15.37 -2.97
CA GLU A 15 -28.89 -14.10 -3.57
C GLU A 15 -27.61 -13.27 -3.73
N ASP A 16 -27.03 -13.38 -4.92
CA ASP A 16 -26.09 -12.47 -5.60
C ASP A 16 -25.07 -13.32 -6.37
N GLY A 17 -25.42 -13.61 -7.62
CA GLY A 17 -24.68 -14.46 -8.53
C GLY A 17 -23.29 -13.92 -8.89
N VAL A 18 -22.31 -14.15 -8.02
CA VAL A 18 -20.89 -14.08 -8.34
C VAL A 18 -20.28 -15.46 -8.14
N ASN A 19 -20.33 -16.27 -9.20
CA ASN A 19 -19.51 -17.47 -9.31
C ASN A 19 -18.05 -17.02 -9.49
N LEU A 20 -17.23 -17.12 -8.43
CA LEU A 20 -15.82 -16.71 -8.43
C LEU A 20 -14.89 -17.58 -9.29
N GLY A 21 -15.42 -18.46 -10.15
CA GLY A 21 -14.67 -19.06 -11.25
C GLY A 21 -13.57 -20.05 -10.86
N PHE A 22 -13.37 -20.34 -9.57
CA PHE A 22 -12.44 -21.38 -9.15
C PHE A 22 -13.04 -22.76 -9.46
N THR A 23 -12.35 -23.54 -10.30
CA THR A 23 -12.71 -24.95 -10.47
C THR A 23 -12.41 -25.70 -9.18
N LYS A 24 -13.33 -26.56 -8.75
CA LYS A 24 -13.19 -27.40 -7.54
C LYS A 24 -11.86 -28.18 -7.52
N GLU A 25 -11.35 -28.54 -8.70
CA GLU A 25 -10.09 -29.25 -8.90
C GLU A 25 -8.86 -28.46 -8.43
N LEU A 26 -8.82 -27.14 -8.66
CA LEU A 26 -7.68 -26.30 -8.25
C LEU A 26 -7.62 -26.14 -6.73
N ILE A 27 -8.79 -26.06 -6.08
CA ILE A 27 -8.92 -25.97 -4.63
C ILE A 27 -8.42 -27.26 -3.95
N ASP A 28 -8.81 -28.42 -4.50
CA ASP A 28 -8.39 -29.71 -3.96
C ASP A 28 -6.87 -29.96 -4.18
N GLU A 29 -6.27 -29.50 -5.29
CA GLU A 29 -4.83 -29.64 -5.55
C GLU A 29 -3.96 -28.83 -4.56
N ILE A 30 -4.43 -27.64 -4.17
CA ILE A 30 -3.74 -26.78 -3.20
C ILE A 30 -3.80 -27.42 -1.79
N ARG A 31 -4.92 -28.06 -1.44
CA ARG A 31 -5.10 -28.75 -0.15
C ARG A 31 -4.15 -29.94 0.01
N ASP A 32 -4.04 -30.78 -1.02
CA ASP A 32 -3.19 -31.98 -0.98
C ASP A 32 -1.68 -31.64 -0.89
N LYS A 33 -1.25 -30.50 -1.47
CA LYS A 33 0.15 -30.03 -1.37
C LYS A 33 0.49 -29.47 0.01
N LYS A 34 -0.49 -28.87 0.71
CA LYS A 34 -0.35 -28.36 2.10
C LYS A 34 -0.16 -29.51 3.10
N GLU A 35 -0.88 -30.62 2.92
CA GLU A 35 -0.73 -31.81 3.76
C GLU A 35 0.62 -32.54 3.56
N SER A 36 1.21 -32.39 2.37
CA SER A 36 2.43 -33.11 1.98
C SER A 36 3.75 -32.47 2.47
N ASN A 37 3.75 -31.23 2.97
CA ASN A 37 4.99 -30.59 3.45
C ASN A 37 4.83 -29.62 4.64
N PRO A 38 4.37 -30.10 5.81
CA PRO A 38 4.16 -29.27 7.01
C PRO A 38 5.48 -28.80 7.69
N GLY A 39 6.64 -29.30 7.25
CA GLY A 39 7.92 -29.17 7.97
C GLY A 39 8.77 -27.93 7.65
N MET A 40 8.37 -27.06 6.71
CA MET A 40 9.23 -25.96 6.25
C MET A 40 9.07 -24.64 7.02
N PHE A 41 8.34 -24.60 8.16
CA PHE A 41 8.18 -23.38 8.98
C PHE A 41 7.94 -23.66 10.47
N VAL A 42 8.60 -24.68 11.05
CA VAL A 42 8.29 -25.16 12.42
C VAL A 42 9.19 -24.57 13.54
N SER A 43 10.15 -23.69 13.27
CA SER A 43 11.10 -23.25 14.33
C SER A 43 10.88 -21.85 14.93
N ALA A 44 9.68 -21.27 14.89
CA ALA A 44 9.41 -19.96 15.49
C ALA A 44 8.20 -19.91 16.45
N TRP A 45 7.70 -21.06 16.90
CA TRP A 45 6.56 -21.12 17.82
C TRP A 45 7.03 -21.49 19.22
N GLN A 46 7.39 -20.47 20.01
CA GLN A 46 7.32 -20.57 21.47
C GLN A 46 6.61 -19.33 22.00
N ASP A 47 5.42 -19.60 22.55
CA ASP A 47 4.74 -18.92 23.63
C ASP A 47 4.81 -17.39 23.65
N ASP A 48 3.85 -16.77 22.95
CA ASP A 48 3.00 -15.72 23.53
C ASP A 48 1.75 -15.55 22.64
N ASN A 49 0.64 -16.07 23.16
CA ASN A 49 -0.65 -16.14 22.49
C ASN A 49 -1.48 -14.88 22.86
N GLU A 50 -1.19 -13.76 22.20
CA GLU A 50 -2.12 -12.63 22.07
C GLU A 50 -2.09 -12.13 20.62
N GLY A 51 -3.03 -12.62 19.80
CA GLY A 51 -3.57 -11.86 18.66
C GLY A 51 -2.81 -11.86 17.34
N LEU A 52 -1.99 -12.89 17.03
CA LEU A 52 -1.52 -13.08 15.66
C LEU A 52 -2.56 -13.92 14.92
N GLU A 53 -3.52 -13.24 14.28
CA GLU A 53 -4.37 -13.86 13.25
C GLU A 53 -3.43 -14.60 12.30
N GLU A 54 -3.61 -15.92 12.17
CA GLU A 54 -3.03 -16.69 11.08
C GLU A 54 -3.38 -15.91 9.80
N LYS A 55 -2.37 -15.33 9.14
CA LYS A 55 -2.57 -14.61 7.87
C LYS A 55 -3.35 -15.56 6.95
N ASP A 56 -4.64 -15.33 6.81
CA ASP A 56 -5.52 -16.11 5.96
C ASP A 56 -5.09 -15.88 4.50
N LEU A 57 -4.15 -16.71 4.04
CA LEU A 57 -3.78 -16.89 2.63
C LEU A 57 -4.98 -17.31 1.75
N GLU A 58 -6.19 -17.40 2.33
CA GLU A 58 -7.47 -17.62 1.68
C GLU A 58 -8.10 -16.33 1.12
N ASN A 59 -7.72 -15.13 1.60
CA ASN A 59 -8.25 -13.88 1.07
C ASN A 59 -7.43 -13.41 -0.17
N PRO A 60 -8.02 -13.40 -1.39
CA PRO A 60 -7.28 -13.07 -2.60
C PRO A 60 -6.87 -11.59 -2.68
N ILE A 61 -7.56 -10.69 -1.96
CA ILE A 61 -7.14 -9.29 -1.84
C ILE A 61 -5.94 -9.20 -0.93
N GLU A 62 -5.96 -9.88 0.23
CA GLU A 62 -4.84 -9.88 1.16
C GLU A 62 -3.57 -10.48 0.53
N THR A 63 -3.71 -11.58 -0.22
CA THR A 63 -2.59 -12.18 -0.97
C THR A 63 -2.02 -11.21 -1.99
N TRP A 64 -2.88 -10.46 -2.70
CA TRP A 64 -2.46 -9.43 -3.65
C TRP A 64 -1.71 -8.27 -2.98
N LEU A 65 -2.21 -7.79 -1.84
CA LEU A 65 -1.61 -6.67 -1.11
C LEU A 65 -0.30 -7.09 -0.43
N THR A 66 -0.28 -8.26 0.22
CA THR A 66 0.95 -8.85 0.80
C THR A 66 2.01 -9.08 -0.28
N ALA A 67 1.63 -9.54 -1.49
CA ALA A 67 2.60 -9.69 -2.59
C ALA A 67 3.28 -8.36 -2.98
N ALA A 68 2.54 -7.26 -2.94
CA ALA A 68 3.07 -5.92 -3.21
C ALA A 68 3.97 -5.39 -2.09
N GLU A 69 3.66 -5.75 -0.84
CA GLU A 69 4.43 -5.45 0.36
C GLU A 69 5.73 -6.26 0.45
N ASP A 70 5.70 -7.54 0.09
CA ASP A 70 6.86 -8.44 0.16
C ASP A 70 7.81 -8.29 -1.05
N GLY A 71 7.47 -7.48 -2.05
CA GLY A 71 8.29 -7.34 -3.25
C GLY A 71 8.17 -8.51 -4.24
N ASN A 72 7.11 -9.33 -4.15
CA ASN A 72 6.90 -10.49 -5.00
C ASN A 72 6.32 -10.11 -6.38
N LEU A 73 7.17 -9.56 -7.24
CA LEU A 73 6.80 -9.11 -8.59
C LEU A 73 6.23 -10.22 -9.48
N GLU A 74 6.72 -11.45 -9.38
CA GLU A 74 6.24 -12.56 -10.20
C GLU A 74 4.82 -12.98 -9.83
N LEU A 75 4.47 -12.93 -8.54
CA LEU A 75 3.10 -13.15 -8.09
C LEU A 75 2.17 -12.01 -8.55
N ILE A 76 2.61 -10.75 -8.46
CA ILE A 76 1.87 -9.59 -8.97
C ILE A 76 1.55 -9.76 -10.47
N LYS A 77 2.56 -10.09 -11.29
CA LYS A 77 2.38 -10.32 -12.74
C LYS A 77 1.40 -11.46 -13.02
N THR A 78 1.52 -12.56 -12.27
CA THR A 78 0.65 -13.72 -12.43
C THR A 78 -0.79 -13.37 -12.10
N ILE A 79 -1.02 -12.70 -10.96
CA ILE A 79 -2.35 -12.26 -10.54
C ILE A 79 -2.95 -11.28 -11.54
N LEU A 80 -2.21 -10.28 -12.04
CA LEU A 80 -2.74 -9.32 -13.01
C LEU A 80 -3.05 -9.95 -14.38
N LYS A 81 -2.34 -11.02 -14.76
CA LYS A 81 -2.62 -11.77 -15.99
C LYS A 81 -3.94 -12.53 -15.90
N GLU A 82 -4.24 -13.12 -14.74
CA GLU A 82 -5.47 -13.89 -14.52
C GLU A 82 -6.65 -13.01 -14.12
N TYR A 83 -6.39 -11.97 -13.31
CA TYR A 83 -7.38 -11.07 -12.72
C TYR A 83 -6.96 -9.61 -12.90
N PRO A 84 -7.10 -9.02 -14.10
CA PRO A 84 -6.73 -7.62 -14.35
C PRO A 84 -7.46 -6.61 -13.45
N THR A 85 -8.67 -6.94 -12.99
CA THR A 85 -9.46 -6.11 -12.07
C THR A 85 -8.83 -5.98 -10.68
N ARG A 86 -7.80 -6.77 -10.37
CA ARG A 86 -7.08 -6.71 -9.09
C ARG A 86 -6.28 -5.43 -8.90
N LEU A 87 -5.93 -4.75 -9.99
CA LEU A 87 -5.03 -3.59 -10.01
C LEU A 87 -5.39 -2.51 -8.97
N ASP A 88 -6.67 -2.19 -8.86
CA ASP A 88 -7.19 -1.14 -7.96
C ASP A 88 -7.93 -1.69 -6.73
N CYS A 89 -7.82 -3.01 -6.45
CA CYS A 89 -8.34 -3.57 -5.20
C CYS A 89 -7.60 -2.99 -3.99
N HIS A 90 -8.33 -2.84 -2.89
CA HIS A 90 -7.82 -2.31 -1.64
C HIS A 90 -8.37 -3.08 -0.44
N ASP A 91 -7.71 -2.94 0.72
CA ASP A 91 -8.19 -3.48 1.99
C ASP A 91 -9.28 -2.60 2.62
N ALA A 92 -9.69 -2.94 3.85
CA ALA A 92 -10.69 -2.22 4.62
C ALA A 92 -10.28 -0.76 4.94
N ASP A 93 -8.98 -0.47 4.97
CA ASP A 93 -8.42 0.86 5.22
C ASP A 93 -8.21 1.66 3.93
N GLY A 94 -8.48 1.06 2.76
CA GLY A 94 -8.35 1.69 1.45
C GLY A 94 -6.93 1.64 0.88
N TYR A 95 -6.03 0.82 1.44
CA TYR A 95 -4.69 0.63 0.88
C TYR A 95 -4.74 -0.28 -0.34
N THR A 96 -4.28 0.24 -1.47
CA THR A 96 -4.03 -0.53 -2.69
C THR A 96 -2.63 -1.14 -2.69
N ALA A 97 -2.35 -2.06 -3.62
CA ALA A 97 -1.01 -2.60 -3.83
C ALA A 97 0.04 -1.49 -4.10
N LEU A 98 -0.36 -0.41 -4.78
CA LEU A 98 0.54 0.71 -5.04
C LEU A 98 0.91 1.44 -3.74
N HIS A 99 0.00 1.54 -2.76
CA HIS A 99 0.35 2.07 -1.44
C HIS A 99 1.33 1.16 -0.69
N ARG A 100 1.00 -0.15 -0.63
CA ARG A 100 1.80 -1.18 0.05
C ARG A 100 3.23 -1.23 -0.49
N ALA A 101 3.39 -1.24 -1.81
CA ALA A 101 4.71 -1.17 -2.45
C ALA A 101 5.42 0.16 -2.21
N SER A 102 4.67 1.27 -2.12
CA SER A 102 5.24 2.61 -1.96
C SER A 102 5.86 2.85 -0.60
N TYR A 103 5.25 2.35 0.49
CA TYR A 103 5.86 2.49 1.81
C TYR A 103 6.89 1.39 2.13
N ASN A 104 6.79 0.20 1.54
CA ASN A 104 7.78 -0.88 1.72
C ASN A 104 9.03 -0.75 0.82
N ASN A 105 9.18 0.36 0.11
CA ASN A 105 10.33 0.63 -0.77
C ASN A 105 10.49 -0.37 -1.94
N ASN A 106 9.40 -0.96 -2.44
CA ASN A 106 9.43 -1.91 -3.55
C ASN A 106 9.32 -1.22 -4.91
N LEU A 107 10.41 -0.56 -5.34
CA LEU A 107 10.44 0.23 -6.59
C LEU A 107 10.00 -0.57 -7.83
N GLU A 108 10.45 -1.82 -7.99
CA GLU A 108 10.11 -2.65 -9.15
C GLU A 108 8.59 -2.90 -9.25
N ILE A 109 7.93 -3.10 -8.12
CA ILE A 109 6.47 -3.28 -8.06
C ILE A 109 5.77 -1.96 -8.37
N VAL A 110 6.22 -0.84 -7.79
CA VAL A 110 5.66 0.49 -8.09
C VAL A 110 5.72 0.77 -9.60
N GLU A 111 6.88 0.55 -10.23
CA GLU A 111 7.05 0.75 -11.67
C GLU A 111 6.13 -0.14 -12.50
N HIS A 112 6.00 -1.41 -12.12
CA HIS A 112 5.12 -2.34 -12.81
C HIS A 112 3.64 -1.94 -12.66
N LEU A 113 3.18 -1.64 -11.46
CA LEU A 113 1.79 -1.23 -11.20
C LEU A 113 1.43 0.06 -11.94
N LEU A 114 2.33 1.05 -11.94
CA LEU A 114 2.13 2.28 -12.72
C LEU A 114 2.08 2.01 -14.23
N ALA A 115 2.93 1.13 -14.74
CA ALA A 115 2.90 0.72 -16.15
C ALA A 115 1.60 -0.03 -16.53
N CYS A 116 1.01 -0.76 -15.57
CA CYS A 116 -0.30 -1.40 -15.72
C CYS A 116 -1.47 -0.41 -15.57
N GLY A 117 -1.22 0.85 -15.21
CA GLY A 117 -2.24 1.89 -15.10
C GLY A 117 -2.89 2.01 -13.72
N ALA A 118 -2.23 1.54 -12.66
CA ALA A 118 -2.75 1.67 -11.29
C ALA A 118 -3.07 3.13 -10.96
N ASN A 119 -4.16 3.35 -10.21
CA ASN A 119 -4.55 4.68 -9.80
C ASN A 119 -3.56 5.26 -8.77
N LYS A 120 -2.61 6.07 -9.26
CA LYS A 120 -1.63 6.82 -8.44
C LYS A 120 -2.23 7.89 -7.52
N GLU A 121 -3.52 8.23 -7.71
CA GLU A 121 -4.27 9.16 -6.85
C GLU A 121 -5.33 8.42 -5.99
N SER A 122 -5.24 7.09 -5.88
CA SER A 122 -6.07 6.34 -4.94
C SER A 122 -5.86 6.86 -3.52
N ARG A 123 -6.92 6.84 -2.70
CA ARG A 123 -6.91 7.41 -1.35
C ARG A 123 -7.34 6.37 -0.33
N THR A 124 -6.56 6.22 0.73
CA THR A 124 -6.97 5.47 1.92
C THR A 124 -8.08 6.19 2.68
N ASN A 125 -8.64 5.54 3.70
CA ASN A 125 -9.63 6.13 4.61
C ASN A 125 -9.11 7.40 5.32
N GLU A 126 -7.80 7.51 5.48
CA GLU A 126 -7.12 8.68 6.06
C GLU A 126 -6.71 9.72 5.01
N GLY A 127 -7.04 9.48 3.73
CA GLY A 127 -6.73 10.35 2.62
C GLY A 127 -5.28 10.26 2.15
N TRP A 128 -4.58 9.17 2.44
CA TRP A 128 -3.21 9.00 1.96
C TRP A 128 -3.24 8.58 0.50
N THR A 129 -2.42 9.21 -0.33
CA THR A 129 -2.09 8.71 -1.67
C THR A 129 -0.81 7.88 -1.59
N PRO A 130 -0.49 7.07 -2.62
CA PRO A 130 0.79 6.37 -2.68
C PRO A 130 2.00 7.30 -2.54
N LEU A 131 1.92 8.54 -3.04
CA LEU A 131 2.96 9.55 -2.85
C LEU A 131 3.12 9.92 -1.37
N LEU A 132 2.00 10.16 -0.67
CA LEU A 132 2.03 10.47 0.76
C LEU A 132 2.61 9.30 1.58
N SER A 133 2.27 8.06 1.24
CA SER A 133 2.88 6.86 1.83
C SER A 133 4.40 6.81 1.59
N ALA A 134 4.87 7.03 0.37
CA ALA A 134 6.30 7.04 0.07
C ALA A 134 7.06 8.16 0.81
N CYS A 135 6.45 9.35 0.95
CA CYS A 135 7.06 10.48 1.66
C CYS A 135 7.18 10.23 3.16
N ASN A 136 6.16 9.65 3.80
CA ASN A 136 6.21 9.33 5.24
C ASN A 136 7.34 8.36 5.59
N TRP A 137 7.64 7.44 4.67
CA TRP A 137 8.70 6.44 4.81
C TRP A 137 10.00 6.84 4.06
N ALA A 138 10.13 8.10 3.65
CA ALA A 138 11.34 8.64 3.02
C ALA A 138 11.90 7.81 1.84
N ASN A 139 11.04 7.10 1.11
CA ASN A 139 11.41 6.26 -0.03
C ASN A 139 11.61 7.13 -1.28
N PHE A 140 12.73 7.86 -1.31
CA PHE A 140 12.98 8.92 -2.29
C PHE A 140 12.96 8.43 -3.75
N ASP A 141 13.40 7.20 -4.04
CA ASP A 141 13.35 6.64 -5.39
C ASP A 141 11.90 6.45 -5.87
N ILE A 142 11.03 5.99 -4.98
CA ILE A 142 9.59 5.84 -5.24
C ILE A 142 8.91 7.19 -5.37
N VAL A 143 9.25 8.17 -4.53
CA VAL A 143 8.75 9.54 -4.65
C VAL A 143 9.09 10.11 -6.02
N GLY A 144 10.35 10.01 -6.44
CA GLY A 144 10.78 10.44 -7.78
C GLY A 144 10.01 9.71 -8.90
N ARG A 145 9.79 8.41 -8.75
CA ARG A 145 9.04 7.61 -9.73
C ARG A 145 7.57 8.01 -9.83
N LEU A 146 6.88 8.22 -8.71
CA LEU A 146 5.48 8.64 -8.67
C LEU A 146 5.29 10.03 -9.29
N LEU A 147 6.14 10.99 -8.91
CA LEU A 147 6.11 12.34 -9.47
C LEU A 147 6.39 12.35 -10.98
N SER A 148 7.34 11.53 -11.44
CA SER A 148 7.64 11.38 -12.87
C SER A 148 6.46 10.76 -13.65
N ASN A 149 5.57 10.03 -12.99
CA ASN A 149 4.33 9.50 -13.55
C ASN A 149 3.13 10.46 -13.36
N GLY A 150 3.40 11.69 -12.93
CA GLY A 150 2.41 12.76 -12.80
C GLY A 150 1.54 12.64 -11.55
N ALA A 151 2.04 12.04 -10.47
CA ALA A 151 1.36 12.09 -9.19
C ALA A 151 1.23 13.54 -8.70
N ASP A 152 0.11 13.90 -8.06
CA ASP A 152 -0.09 15.24 -7.53
C ASP A 152 0.84 15.51 -6.33
N VAL A 153 1.85 16.36 -6.55
CA VAL A 153 2.81 16.76 -5.53
C VAL A 153 2.15 17.50 -4.35
N ASN A 154 1.00 18.13 -4.59
CA ASN A 154 0.26 18.91 -3.60
C ASN A 154 -0.88 18.12 -2.95
N ALA A 155 -0.92 16.80 -3.15
CA ALA A 155 -1.85 15.94 -2.43
C ALA A 155 -1.69 16.15 -0.91
N VAL A 156 -2.81 16.14 -0.20
CA VAL A 156 -2.88 16.26 1.26
C VAL A 156 -3.69 15.12 1.86
N SER A 157 -3.37 14.69 3.08
CA SER A 157 -4.20 13.75 3.84
C SER A 157 -5.45 14.43 4.42
N ASN A 158 -6.33 13.67 5.08
CA ASN A 158 -7.51 14.24 5.75
C ASN A 158 -7.14 15.23 6.87
N GLY A 159 -5.94 15.11 7.45
CA GLY A 159 -5.38 16.08 8.40
C GLY A 159 -4.73 17.29 7.75
N ASN A 160 -4.91 17.49 6.45
CA ASN A 160 -4.24 18.49 5.61
C ASN A 160 -2.71 18.39 5.63
N LEU A 161 -2.16 17.19 5.87
CA LEU A 161 -0.72 16.95 5.79
C LEU A 161 -0.32 16.75 4.34
N SER A 162 0.51 17.67 3.82
CA SER A 162 1.13 17.53 2.49
C SER A 162 2.33 16.56 2.51
N ALA A 163 2.81 16.20 1.32
CA ALA A 163 4.03 15.39 1.14
C ALA A 163 5.24 15.95 1.92
N LEU A 164 5.41 17.27 1.97
CA LEU A 164 6.47 17.93 2.72
C LEU A 164 6.32 17.77 4.24
N HIS A 165 5.09 17.82 4.78
CA HIS A 165 4.88 17.57 6.21
C HIS A 165 5.29 16.14 6.58
N LEU A 166 4.84 15.16 5.79
CA LEU A 166 5.11 13.75 6.04
C LEU A 166 6.60 13.44 5.92
N ALA A 167 7.27 13.96 4.88
CA ALA A 167 8.72 13.79 4.72
C ALA A 167 9.51 14.40 5.89
N VAL A 168 9.14 15.60 6.35
CA VAL A 168 9.82 16.28 7.48
C VAL A 168 9.60 15.58 8.82
N ASN A 169 8.44 14.94 9.01
CA ASN A 169 8.08 14.23 10.25
C ASN A 169 8.46 12.74 10.24
N SER A 170 9.00 12.24 9.12
CA SER A 170 9.45 10.86 9.00
C SER A 170 10.55 10.54 10.03
N SER A 171 10.48 9.33 10.60
CA SER A 171 11.48 8.79 11.52
C SER A 171 12.58 7.97 10.85
N GLU A 172 12.58 7.93 9.51
CA GLU A 172 13.54 7.18 8.71
C GLU A 172 14.94 7.83 8.73
N ASP A 173 15.89 7.20 8.03
CA ASP A 173 17.25 7.70 7.92
C ASP A 173 17.29 9.20 7.55
N PRO A 174 17.98 10.06 8.33
CA PRO A 174 17.99 11.50 8.10
C PRO A 174 18.50 11.94 6.71
N ASP A 175 19.38 11.17 6.07
CA ASP A 175 19.85 11.46 4.73
C ASP A 175 18.81 11.07 3.67
N ASN A 176 18.05 9.99 3.87
CA ASN A 176 16.90 9.65 3.03
C ASN A 176 15.78 10.69 3.14
N VAL A 177 15.49 11.13 4.37
CA VAL A 177 14.54 12.23 4.64
C VAL A 177 14.97 13.50 3.93
N TYR A 178 16.24 13.90 4.09
CA TYR A 178 16.79 15.08 3.42
C TYR A 178 16.70 14.99 1.89
N THR A 179 16.99 13.81 1.33
CA THR A 179 16.92 13.55 -0.11
C THR A 179 15.48 13.61 -0.61
N THR A 180 14.53 13.04 0.13
CA THR A 180 13.09 13.10 -0.17
C THR A 180 12.59 14.54 -0.19
N VAL A 181 12.90 15.34 0.84
CA VAL A 181 12.54 16.76 0.88
C VAL A 181 13.15 17.52 -0.28
N LYS A 182 14.42 17.25 -0.64
CA LYS A 182 15.05 17.88 -1.81
C LYS A 182 14.35 17.55 -3.12
N TYR A 183 13.95 16.30 -3.33
CA TYR A 183 13.20 15.91 -4.53
C TYR A 183 11.85 16.61 -4.59
N LEU A 184 11.11 16.66 -3.47
CA LEU A 184 9.83 17.37 -3.40
C LEU A 184 9.97 18.86 -3.72
N LEU A 185 11.00 19.54 -3.18
CA LEU A 185 11.25 20.95 -3.47
C LEU A 185 11.68 21.21 -4.92
N GLN A 186 12.13 20.19 -5.65
CA GLN A 186 12.45 20.29 -7.08
C GLN A 186 11.23 20.01 -7.98
N ALA A 187 10.14 19.48 -7.41
CA ALA A 187 8.94 19.15 -8.16
C ALA A 187 8.23 20.42 -8.65
N PRO A 188 7.82 20.49 -9.93
CA PRO A 188 7.10 21.65 -10.44
C PRO A 188 5.79 21.89 -9.70
N GLY A 189 5.56 23.13 -9.25
CA GLY A 189 4.30 23.54 -8.64
C GLY A 189 4.10 23.12 -7.18
N ILE A 190 5.14 22.61 -6.51
CA ILE A 190 5.08 22.32 -5.07
C ILE A 190 4.70 23.57 -4.27
N ASP A 191 3.72 23.44 -3.39
CA ASP A 191 3.35 24.44 -2.39
C ASP A 191 4.00 24.10 -1.03
N PRO A 192 5.08 24.79 -0.63
CA PRO A 192 5.71 24.59 0.67
C PRO A 192 4.96 25.27 1.83
N GLY A 193 3.92 26.07 1.54
CA GLY A 193 3.18 26.88 2.50
C GLY A 193 1.90 26.25 3.04
N VAL A 194 1.62 24.99 2.69
CA VAL A 194 0.43 24.27 3.17
C VAL A 194 0.40 24.29 4.70
N VAL A 195 -0.77 24.56 5.29
CA VAL A 195 -0.98 24.58 6.73
C VAL A 195 -1.73 23.31 7.14
N ALA A 196 -1.09 22.44 7.93
CA ALA A 196 -1.72 21.24 8.46
C ALA A 196 -2.89 21.56 9.40
N GLY A 197 -3.71 20.56 9.73
CA GLY A 197 -4.86 20.72 10.63
C GLY A 197 -4.50 21.20 12.04
N ASN A 198 -3.24 21.02 12.47
CA ASN A 198 -2.72 21.54 13.74
C ASN A 198 -2.18 22.99 13.65
N GLY A 199 -2.22 23.61 12.46
CA GLY A 199 -1.73 24.97 12.22
C GLY A 199 -0.24 25.08 11.83
N ASP A 200 0.50 23.96 11.80
CA ASP A 200 1.90 23.97 11.39
C ASP A 200 2.04 23.95 9.87
N THR A 201 3.07 24.64 9.37
CA THR A 201 3.57 24.45 8.00
C THR A 201 4.76 23.47 8.00
N PRO A 202 5.19 22.93 6.84
CA PRO A 202 6.38 22.09 6.78
C PRO A 202 7.63 22.81 7.30
N LEU A 203 7.73 24.12 7.04
CA LEU A 203 8.84 24.95 7.55
C LEU A 203 8.82 25.05 9.08
N MET A 204 7.63 25.21 9.69
CA MET A 204 7.47 25.26 11.15
C MET A 204 7.84 23.92 11.80
N MET A 205 7.47 22.79 11.19
CA MET A 205 7.88 21.47 11.65
C MET A 205 9.39 21.28 11.53
N ALA A 206 9.97 21.60 10.36
CA ALA A 206 11.41 21.45 10.11
C ALA A 206 12.27 22.25 11.10
N ARG A 207 11.81 23.43 11.52
CA ARG A 207 12.48 24.24 12.55
C ARG A 207 12.63 23.52 13.89
N ARG A 208 11.73 22.58 14.21
CA ARG A 208 11.72 21.83 15.47
C ARG A 208 12.47 20.50 15.34
N THR A 209 12.59 19.95 14.14
CA THR A 209 13.15 18.62 13.90
C THR A 209 14.59 18.65 13.39
N SER A 210 14.92 19.53 12.43
CA SER A 210 16.23 19.52 11.77
C SER A 210 16.57 20.87 11.14
N GLU A 211 17.67 21.47 11.61
CA GLU A 211 18.22 22.71 11.05
C GLU A 211 18.55 22.56 9.55
N ARG A 212 19.00 21.36 9.13
CA ARG A 212 19.32 21.05 7.73
C ARG A 212 18.07 21.05 6.85
N LEU A 213 16.93 20.55 7.34
CA LEU A 213 15.66 20.60 6.60
C LEU A 213 15.10 22.02 6.60
N TYR A 214 15.14 22.69 7.76
CA TYR A 214 14.66 24.06 7.91
C TYR A 214 15.33 25.01 6.92
N THR A 215 16.66 24.99 6.87
CA THR A 215 17.44 25.79 5.91
C THR A 215 17.09 25.46 4.47
N SER A 216 16.96 24.18 4.12
CA SER A 216 16.60 23.78 2.74
C SER A 216 15.22 24.28 2.30
N ILE A 217 14.21 24.22 3.18
CA ILE A 217 12.85 24.68 2.87
C ILE A 217 12.80 26.21 2.85
N ARG A 218 13.42 26.87 3.83
CA ARG A 218 13.53 28.34 3.88
C ARG A 218 14.18 28.88 2.61
N ASP A 219 15.34 28.35 2.25
CA ASP A 219 16.11 28.79 1.09
C ASP A 219 15.38 28.52 -0.23
N PHE A 220 14.41 27.61 -0.27
CA PHE A 220 13.52 27.42 -1.42
C PHE A 220 12.44 28.51 -1.49
N ILE A 221 11.81 28.83 -0.36
CA ILE A 221 10.75 29.85 -0.26
C ILE A 221 11.31 31.26 -0.54
N GLU A 222 12.51 31.55 -0.04
CA GLU A 222 13.16 32.86 -0.18
C GLU A 222 13.85 33.07 -1.54
N ARG A 223 13.73 32.12 -2.49
CA ARG A 223 14.32 32.29 -3.82
C ARG A 223 13.66 33.47 -4.54
N PRO A 224 14.46 34.43 -5.03
CA PRO A 224 13.96 35.61 -5.74
C PRO A 224 13.37 35.26 -7.12
#